data_AF-A0A2R5L294-F1
#
_entry.id   AF-A0A2R5L294-F1
#
_cell.length_a   1.000
_cell.length_b   1.000
_cell.length_c   1.000
_cell.angle_alpha   90.00
_cell.angle_beta   90.00
_cell.angle_gamma   90.00
#
_symmetry.space_group_name_H-M   'P 1'
#
loop_
_entity.id
_entity.type
_entity.pdbx_description
1 polymer ?
#
loop_
_entity_poly.entity_id
_entity_poly.type
_entity_poly.pdbx_seq_one_letter_code
_entity_poly.pdbx_strand_id
1 'polypeptide(L)'
;SIERIMDIYELESSSGVIVSVGGQLPNNLAVPLHAQGVKILGTSADSIDNAEDRKRFSATLDELGIDQPEWVELTSIQEAKDFADRVSYPVLVRPSYVLSGAAMNVASNAEDLESYLGQAAELSSEFPVVISKFILGAKEIEIDAVANKG
;
A
#
# COMPACT_ATOMS: atom_id res chain seq x y z
N SER A 1 8.50 -2.35 -20.07
CA SER A 1 7.91 -1.01 -20.18
C SER A 1 6.44 -1.14 -20.52
N ILE A 2 5.61 -0.15 -20.20
CA ILE A 2 4.18 -0.12 -20.57
C ILE A 2 4.02 -0.19 -22.09
N GLU A 3 4.84 0.53 -22.84
CA GLU A 3 4.87 0.50 -24.31
C GLU A 3 4.94 -0.93 -24.86
N ARG A 4 5.87 -1.76 -24.36
CA ARG A 4 5.98 -3.15 -24.79
C ARG A 4 4.74 -3.99 -24.46
N ILE A 5 4.07 -3.69 -23.35
CA ILE A 5 2.83 -4.39 -22.97
C ILE A 5 1.71 -4.00 -23.94
N MET A 6 1.61 -2.72 -24.32
CA MET A 6 0.65 -2.23 -25.31
C MET A 6 0.89 -2.85 -26.68
N ASP A 7 2.15 -2.89 -27.14
CA ASP A 7 2.51 -3.51 -28.43
C ASP A 7 2.01 -4.97 -28.50
N ILE A 8 2.22 -5.74 -27.42
CA ILE A 8 1.79 -7.14 -27.33
C ILE A 8 0.26 -7.23 -27.23
N TYR A 9 -0.37 -6.36 -26.44
CA TYR A 9 -1.82 -6.34 -26.26
C TYR A 9 -2.55 -6.12 -27.60
N GLU A 10 -2.04 -5.19 -28.41
CA GLU A 10 -2.56 -4.89 -29.74
C GLU A 10 -2.22 -5.99 -30.76
N LEU A 11 -0.95 -6.42 -30.82
CA LEU A 11 -0.49 -7.46 -31.75
C LEU A 11 -1.27 -8.77 -31.58
N GLU A 12 -1.46 -9.19 -30.34
CA GLU A 12 -2.17 -10.43 -30.01
C GLU A 12 -3.71 -10.28 -30.03
N SER A 13 -4.23 -9.06 -30.28
CA SER A 13 -5.67 -8.76 -30.21
C SER A 13 -6.31 -9.26 -28.91
N SER A 14 -5.62 -8.99 -27.80
CA SER A 14 -5.96 -9.54 -26.49
C SER A 14 -7.33 -9.06 -26.02
N SER A 15 -8.14 -9.98 -25.46
CA SER A 15 -9.45 -9.64 -24.89
C SER A 15 -9.38 -8.97 -23.51
N GLY A 16 -8.19 -8.98 -22.89
CA GLY A 16 -7.92 -8.38 -21.59
C GLY A 16 -6.62 -8.91 -20.98
N VAL A 17 -6.24 -8.34 -19.84
CA VAL A 17 -5.00 -8.65 -19.11
C VAL A 17 -5.31 -9.03 -17.67
N ILE A 18 -4.65 -10.07 -17.16
CA ILE A 18 -4.68 -10.45 -15.74
C ILE A 18 -3.40 -9.92 -15.09
N VAL A 19 -3.54 -9.07 -14.07
CA VAL A 19 -2.41 -8.47 -13.34
C VAL A 19 -2.18 -9.10 -11.96
N SER A 20 -3.16 -9.80 -11.40
CA SER A 20 -3.16 -10.26 -10.01
C SER A 20 -2.21 -11.44 -9.70
N VAL A 21 -1.57 -12.05 -10.71
CA VAL A 21 -0.77 -13.28 -10.54
C VAL A 21 0.74 -13.05 -10.54
N GLY A 22 1.21 -11.82 -10.74
CA GLY A 22 2.65 -11.52 -10.89
C GLY A 22 3.24 -10.65 -9.79
N GLY A 23 2.56 -10.48 -8.65
CA GLY A 23 3.02 -9.68 -7.52
C GLY A 23 2.91 -8.16 -7.74
N GLN A 24 3.77 -7.38 -7.05
CA GLN A 24 3.69 -5.91 -7.07
C GLN A 24 3.88 -5.32 -8.46
N LEU A 25 4.83 -5.85 -9.25
CA LEU A 25 5.21 -5.21 -10.50
C LEU A 25 4.01 -5.08 -11.47
N PRO A 26 3.21 -6.12 -11.72
CA PRO A 26 1.96 -5.97 -12.47
C PRO A 26 0.86 -5.19 -11.75
N ASN A 27 0.74 -5.28 -10.41
CA ASN A 27 -0.23 -4.46 -9.66
C ASN A 27 0.01 -2.96 -9.89
N ASN A 28 1.26 -2.52 -9.84
CA ASN A 28 1.66 -1.13 -10.09
C ASN A 28 1.37 -0.68 -11.54
N LEU A 29 1.21 -1.63 -12.47
CA LEU A 29 0.85 -1.35 -13.85
C LEU A 29 -0.67 -1.33 -14.09
N ALA A 30 -1.49 -1.75 -13.12
CA ALA A 30 -2.93 -1.84 -13.29
C ALA A 30 -3.57 -0.49 -13.65
N VAL A 31 -3.26 0.56 -12.89
CA VAL A 31 -3.80 1.92 -13.12
C VAL A 31 -3.27 2.52 -14.44
N PRO A 32 -1.96 2.52 -14.73
CA PRO A 32 -1.46 3.02 -16.01
C PRO A 32 -2.03 2.27 -17.23
N LEU A 33 -2.15 0.95 -17.17
CA LEU A 33 -2.72 0.16 -18.27
C LEU A 33 -4.21 0.46 -18.45
N HIS A 34 -4.95 0.56 -17.35
CA HIS A 34 -6.37 0.93 -17.41
C HIS A 34 -6.58 2.32 -18.04
N ALA A 35 -5.73 3.29 -17.70
CA ALA A 35 -5.76 4.63 -18.29
C ALA A 35 -5.48 4.64 -19.81
N GLN A 36 -4.77 3.63 -20.33
CA GLN A 36 -4.53 3.43 -21.77
C GLN A 36 -5.65 2.61 -22.45
N GLY A 37 -6.73 2.30 -21.74
CA GLY A 37 -7.87 1.55 -22.29
C GLY A 37 -7.70 0.03 -22.30
N VAL A 38 -6.66 -0.50 -21.65
CA VAL A 38 -6.47 -1.94 -21.50
C VAL A 38 -7.55 -2.49 -20.57
N LYS A 39 -8.22 -3.56 -21.01
CA LYS A 39 -9.23 -4.24 -20.20
C LYS A 39 -8.58 -5.14 -19.17
N ILE A 40 -8.58 -4.73 -17.91
CA ILE A 40 -8.14 -5.56 -16.79
C ILE A 40 -9.23 -6.59 -16.45
N LEU A 41 -8.84 -7.85 -16.31
CA LEU A 41 -9.71 -8.97 -15.95
C LEU A 41 -9.53 -9.32 -14.46
N GLY A 42 -10.62 -9.68 -13.79
CA GLY A 42 -10.63 -9.97 -12.36
C GLY A 42 -10.87 -8.70 -11.53
N THR A 43 -10.04 -8.48 -10.51
CA THR A 43 -10.07 -7.27 -9.69
C THR A 43 -9.78 -6.04 -10.56
N SER A 44 -10.64 -5.02 -10.50
CA SER A 44 -10.47 -3.80 -11.30
C SER A 44 -9.22 -3.02 -10.86
N ALA A 45 -8.69 -2.18 -11.77
CA ALA A 45 -7.57 -1.29 -11.44
C ALA A 45 -7.90 -0.37 -10.26
N ASP A 46 -9.13 0.16 -10.20
CA ASP A 46 -9.58 1.00 -9.08
C ASP A 46 -9.64 0.22 -7.76
N SER A 47 -10.08 -1.03 -7.77
CA SER A 47 -10.11 -1.87 -6.56
C SER A 47 -8.70 -2.24 -6.10
N ILE A 48 -7.76 -2.47 -7.02
CA ILE A 48 -6.34 -2.70 -6.70
C ILE A 48 -5.76 -1.43 -6.07
N ASP A 49 -5.96 -0.27 -6.70
CA ASP A 49 -5.46 1.01 -6.19
C ASP A 49 -6.07 1.37 -4.83
N ASN A 50 -7.36 1.11 -4.62
CA ASN A 50 -8.02 1.30 -3.33
C ASN A 50 -7.42 0.43 -2.21
N ALA A 51 -6.89 -0.75 -2.53
CA ALA A 51 -6.25 -1.64 -1.56
C ALA A 51 -4.77 -1.29 -1.31
N GLU A 52 -4.06 -0.81 -2.33
CA GLU A 52 -2.63 -0.46 -2.26
C GLU A 52 -2.41 0.95 -1.65
N ASP A 53 -3.31 1.90 -1.90
CA ASP A 53 -3.30 3.23 -1.26
C ASP A 53 -3.86 3.14 0.16
N ARG A 54 -3.01 3.41 1.15
CA ARG A 54 -3.36 3.28 2.57
C ARG A 54 -4.49 4.22 3.00
N LYS A 55 -4.57 5.41 2.43
CA LYS A 55 -5.61 6.40 2.76
C LYS A 55 -6.96 5.97 2.21
N ARG A 56 -7.00 5.50 0.96
CA ARG A 56 -8.20 4.94 0.34
C ARG A 56 -8.66 3.67 1.05
N PHE A 57 -7.73 2.79 1.39
CA PHE A 57 -8.03 1.57 2.14
C PHE A 57 -8.60 1.88 3.52
N SER A 58 -7.98 2.80 4.27
CA SER A 58 -8.49 3.26 5.56
C SER A 58 -9.89 3.82 5.46
N ALA A 59 -10.16 4.69 4.47
CA ALA A 59 -11.49 5.26 4.29
C ALA A 59 -12.53 4.16 4.03
N THR A 60 -12.17 3.13 3.26
CA THR A 60 -13.03 1.95 3.04
C THR A 60 -13.33 1.21 4.35
N LEU A 61 -12.32 1.03 5.21
CA LEU A 61 -12.53 0.41 6.53
C LEU A 61 -13.45 1.26 7.43
N ASP A 62 -13.26 2.58 7.42
CA ASP A 62 -14.09 3.52 8.18
C ASP A 62 -15.55 3.49 7.72
N GLU A 63 -15.79 3.47 6.41
CA GLU A 63 -17.13 3.33 5.82
C GLU A 63 -17.81 2.01 6.21
N LEU A 64 -17.03 0.93 6.34
CA LEU A 64 -17.51 -0.39 6.75
C LEU A 64 -17.62 -0.55 8.27
N GLY A 65 -17.17 0.42 9.06
CA GLY A 65 -17.13 0.34 10.53
C GLY A 65 -16.17 -0.74 11.03
N ILE A 66 -15.08 -1.00 10.29
CA ILE A 66 -14.04 -1.95 10.67
C ILE A 66 -12.95 -1.19 11.43
N ASP A 67 -12.69 -1.62 12.66
CA ASP A 67 -11.65 -1.00 13.50
C ASP A 67 -10.26 -1.12 12.87
N GLN A 68 -9.47 -0.06 13.01
CA GLN A 68 -8.08 -0.01 12.60
C GLN A 68 -7.22 0.71 13.65
N PRO A 69 -5.93 0.38 13.77
CA PRO A 69 -5.03 1.11 14.66
C PRO A 69 -4.97 2.58 14.26
N GLU A 70 -4.83 3.47 15.25
CA GLU A 70 -4.55 4.87 14.98
C GLU A 70 -3.36 5.00 14.03
N TRP A 71 -3.50 5.85 13.01
CA TRP A 71 -2.47 6.03 11.99
C TRP A 71 -2.48 7.47 11.45
N VAL A 72 -1.38 7.87 10.80
CA VAL A 72 -1.25 9.16 10.14
C VAL A 72 -0.37 9.04 8.89
N GLU A 73 -0.76 9.74 7.83
CA GLU A 73 0.07 9.99 6.65
C GLU A 73 1.05 11.12 6.97
N LEU A 74 2.35 10.89 6.83
CA LEU A 74 3.35 11.88 7.24
C LEU A 74 3.59 12.93 6.17
N THR A 75 3.65 14.20 6.60
CA THR A 75 4.21 15.28 5.79
C THR A 75 5.57 15.77 6.30
N SER A 76 5.95 15.42 7.54
CA SER A 76 7.27 15.73 8.12
C SER A 76 7.70 14.77 9.24
N ILE A 77 9.00 14.76 9.56
CA ILE A 77 9.56 14.00 10.70
C ILE A 77 8.99 14.51 12.03
N GLN A 78 8.69 15.80 12.15
CA GLN A 78 8.13 16.36 13.37
C GLN A 78 6.73 15.82 13.65
N GLU A 79 5.87 15.77 12.63
CA GLU A 79 4.53 15.18 12.75
C GLU A 79 4.58 13.71 13.15
N ALA A 80 5.58 12.96 12.68
CA ALA A 80 5.80 11.58 13.07
C ALA A 80 6.11 11.45 14.57
N LYS A 81 6.99 12.32 15.09
CA LYS A 81 7.36 12.33 16.51
C LYS A 81 6.15 12.71 17.37
N ASP A 82 5.43 13.77 17.00
CA ASP A 82 4.23 14.22 17.71
C ASP A 82 3.15 13.12 17.73
N PHE A 83 2.97 12.41 16.63
CA PHE A 83 2.07 11.25 16.56
C PHE A 83 2.53 10.13 17.50
N ALA A 84 3.82 9.75 17.45
CA ALA A 84 4.36 8.67 18.25
C ALA A 84 4.30 8.97 19.76
N ASP A 85 4.51 10.22 20.17
CA ASP A 85 4.34 10.66 21.55
C ASP A 85 2.87 10.57 21.99
N ARG A 86 1.94 10.95 21.12
CA ARG A 86 0.50 10.88 21.39
C ARG A 86 -0.01 9.44 21.55
N VAL A 87 0.41 8.52 20.68
CA VAL A 87 -0.05 7.11 20.73
C VAL A 87 0.85 6.22 21.57
N SER A 88 1.95 6.76 22.08
CA SER A 88 3.07 6.05 22.71
C SER A 88 3.78 5.04 21.81
N TYR A 89 5.07 4.83 22.03
CA TYR A 89 5.81 3.75 21.39
C TYR A 89 5.34 2.35 21.85
N PRO A 90 5.59 1.29 21.06
CA PRO A 90 6.15 1.32 19.72
C PRO A 90 5.15 1.76 18.64
N VAL A 91 5.69 2.28 17.54
CA VAL A 91 4.95 2.64 16.32
C VAL A 91 5.53 1.90 15.11
N LEU A 92 4.70 1.68 14.10
CA LEU A 92 5.04 0.95 12.88
C LEU A 92 5.14 1.93 11.71
N VAL A 93 6.31 2.00 11.09
CA VAL A 93 6.60 2.79 9.89
C VAL A 93 6.35 1.90 8.67
N ARG A 94 5.47 2.34 7.76
CA ARG A 94 5.09 1.61 6.54
C ARG A 94 5.13 2.55 5.33
N PRO A 95 6.03 2.31 4.36
CA PRO A 95 5.94 2.97 3.05
C PRO A 95 4.66 2.52 2.30
N SER A 96 4.06 3.42 1.52
CA SER A 96 2.96 3.05 0.61
C SER A 96 3.51 2.36 -0.65
N TYR A 97 2.70 1.53 -1.33
CA TYR A 97 3.05 0.80 -2.57
C TYR A 97 4.25 -0.16 -2.50
N VAL A 98 4.54 -0.69 -1.31
CA VAL A 98 5.56 -1.74 -1.10
C VAL A 98 4.91 -3.00 -0.50
N LEU A 99 4.79 -4.07 -1.29
CA LEU A 99 4.37 -5.39 -0.82
C LEU A 99 5.50 -6.14 -0.09
N SER A 100 5.10 -7.10 0.75
CA SER A 100 5.94 -8.05 1.50
C SER A 100 6.70 -7.49 2.72
N GLY A 101 6.31 -6.33 3.25
CA GLY A 101 6.93 -5.76 4.45
C GLY A 101 8.39 -5.35 4.26
N ALA A 102 8.88 -5.34 3.02
CA ALA A 102 10.17 -4.76 2.68
C ALA A 102 10.14 -3.29 3.12
N ALA A 103 11.04 -2.92 4.04
CA ALA A 103 11.10 -1.60 4.69
C ALA A 103 10.00 -1.25 5.71
N MET A 104 9.22 -2.21 6.20
CA MET A 104 8.42 -2.00 7.42
C MET A 104 9.29 -2.08 8.66
N ASN A 105 9.24 -1.06 9.51
CA ASN A 105 10.07 -0.99 10.71
C ASN A 105 9.23 -0.64 11.95
N VAL A 106 9.51 -1.31 13.08
CA VAL A 106 8.90 -1.01 14.36
C VAL A 106 9.83 -0.11 15.15
N ALA A 107 9.51 1.18 15.25
CA ALA A 107 10.24 2.12 16.07
C ALA A 107 9.80 1.98 17.53
N SER A 108 10.76 1.73 18.43
CA SER A 108 10.48 1.62 19.87
C SER A 108 10.78 2.91 20.63
N ASN A 109 11.44 3.87 19.99
CA ASN A 109 11.77 5.19 20.53
C ASN A 109 11.93 6.22 19.39
N ALA A 110 12.20 7.48 19.76
CA ALA A 110 12.33 8.59 18.80
C ALA A 110 13.56 8.49 17.89
N GLU A 111 14.65 7.89 18.34
CA GLU A 111 15.88 7.70 17.55
C GLU A 111 15.66 6.64 16.46
N ASP A 112 15.03 5.51 16.83
CA ASP A 112 14.61 4.48 15.87
C ASP A 112 13.71 5.08 14.79
N LEU A 113 12.73 5.87 15.22
CA LEU A 113 11.75 6.50 14.34
C LEU A 113 12.43 7.41 13.31
N GLU A 114 13.33 8.29 13.77
CA GLU A 114 14.05 9.21 12.89
C GLU A 114 14.94 8.46 11.89
N SER A 115 15.64 7.42 12.34
CA SER A 115 16.45 6.56 11.48
C SER A 115 15.63 5.87 10.39
N TYR A 116 14.49 5.28 10.76
CA TYR A 116 13.63 4.57 9.81
C TYR A 116 12.95 5.51 8.81
N LEU A 117 12.56 6.71 9.24
CA LEU A 117 12.02 7.72 8.32
C LEU A 117 13.07 8.23 7.33
N GLY A 118 14.31 8.42 7.78
CA GLY A 118 15.42 8.76 6.88
C GLY A 118 15.61 7.71 5.79
N GLN A 119 15.65 6.42 6.17
CA GLN A 119 15.77 5.31 5.22
C GLN A 119 14.56 5.20 4.28
N ALA A 120 13.33 5.40 4.79
CA ALA A 120 12.12 5.34 3.99
C ALA A 120 12.05 6.47 2.94
N ALA A 121 12.52 7.67 3.29
CA ALA A 121 12.59 8.81 2.37
C ALA A 121 13.59 8.58 1.22
N GLU A 122 14.66 7.82 1.45
CA GLU A 122 15.61 7.43 0.38
C GLU A 122 15.02 6.38 -0.59
N LEU A 123 14.14 5.50 -0.09
CA LEU A 123 13.55 4.41 -0.86
C LEU A 123 12.31 4.83 -1.67
N SER A 124 11.54 5.81 -1.18
CA SER A 124 10.29 6.25 -1.79
C SER A 124 10.23 7.78 -1.89
N SER A 125 10.73 8.32 -2.99
CA SER A 125 10.58 9.74 -3.31
C SER A 125 9.19 10.08 -3.87
N GLU A 126 8.43 9.07 -4.30
CA GLU A 126 7.17 9.23 -5.05
C GLU A 126 5.92 8.93 -4.20
N PHE A 127 6.04 8.13 -3.13
CA PHE A 127 4.90 7.73 -2.29
C PHE A 127 5.06 8.10 -0.81
N PRO A 128 3.98 8.55 -0.15
CA PRO A 128 4.00 8.99 1.24
C PRO A 128 4.26 7.81 2.19
N VAL A 129 5.01 8.09 3.25
CA VAL A 129 5.25 7.16 4.37
C VAL A 129 4.13 7.30 5.40
N VAL A 130 3.62 6.18 5.88
CA VAL A 130 2.55 6.11 6.88
C VAL A 130 3.08 5.56 8.19
N ILE A 131 2.60 6.09 9.31
CA ILE A 131 2.85 5.53 10.64
C ILE A 131 1.54 5.07 11.26
N SER A 132 1.55 3.92 11.92
CA SER A 132 0.46 3.44 12.75
C SER A 132 0.92 3.04 14.15
N LYS A 133 0.00 3.06 15.12
CA LYS A 133 0.26 2.44 16.43
C LYS A 133 0.56 0.95 16.25
N PHE A 134 1.64 0.47 16.86
CA PHE A 134 1.95 -0.96 16.87
C PHE A 134 1.26 -1.63 18.06
N ILE A 135 0.53 -2.72 17.81
CA ILE A 135 -0.22 -3.45 18.84
C ILE A 135 0.61 -4.64 19.31
N LEU A 136 1.20 -4.51 20.50
CA LEU A 136 1.97 -5.58 21.13
C LEU A 136 1.06 -6.71 21.62
N GLY A 137 1.51 -7.95 21.44
CA GLY A 137 0.80 -9.14 21.92
C GLY A 137 -0.49 -9.47 21.18
N ALA A 138 -0.76 -8.81 20.05
CA ALA A 138 -1.86 -9.16 19.16
C ALA A 138 -1.65 -10.56 18.56
N LYS A 139 -2.75 -11.27 18.33
CA LYS A 139 -2.74 -12.45 17.46
C LYS A 139 -2.95 -11.99 16.03
N GLU A 140 -2.01 -12.31 15.16
CA GLU A 140 -2.11 -12.07 13.73
C GLU A 140 -2.84 -13.24 13.05
N ILE A 141 -3.77 -12.93 12.16
CA ILE A 141 -4.56 -13.90 11.41
C ILE A 141 -4.57 -13.44 9.96
N GLU A 142 -4.19 -14.33 9.05
CA GLU A 142 -4.25 -14.12 7.60
C GLU A 142 -5.37 -14.99 7.01
N ILE A 143 -6.10 -14.43 6.04
CA ILE A 143 -7.23 -15.08 5.39
C ILE A 143 -7.07 -14.98 3.88
N ASP A 144 -6.91 -16.12 3.22
CA ASP A 144 -7.03 -16.23 1.77
C ASP A 144 -8.49 -16.53 1.40
N ALA A 145 -9.07 -15.66 0.57
CA ALA A 145 -10.47 -15.77 0.15
C ALA A 145 -10.61 -15.62 -1.38
N VAL A 146 -11.69 -16.18 -1.91
CA VAL A 146 -12.09 -16.04 -3.31
C VAL A 146 -13.50 -15.46 -3.36
N ALA A 147 -13.70 -14.39 -4.12
CA ALA A 147 -14.98 -13.75 -4.34
C ALA A 147 -15.39 -13.81 -5.81
N ASN A 148 -16.70 -13.77 -6.08
CA ASN A 148 -17.25 -13.68 -7.44
C ASN A 148 -18.32 -12.60 -7.46
N LYS A 149 -18.07 -11.53 -8.24
CA LYS A 149 -18.91 -10.33 -8.34
C LYS A 149 -18.93 -9.44 -7.09
N GLY A 150 -17.86 -9.48 -6.29
CA GLY A 150 -17.83 -8.78 -4.99
C GLY A 150 -18.91 -9.34 -4.09
#